data_AF-A0ABD7HLX9-F1
#
_entry.id   AF-A0ABD7HLX9-F1
#
_cell.length_a   1.000
_cell.length_b   1.000
_cell.length_c   1.000
_cell.angle_alpha   90.00
_cell.angle_beta   90.00
_cell.angle_gamma   90.00
#
_symmetry.space_group_name_H-M   'P 1'
#
loop_
_entity.id
_entity.type
_entity.pdbx_description
1 polymer ?
#
loop_
_entity_poly.entity_id
_entity_poly.type
_entity_poly.pdbx_seq_one_letter_code
_entity_poly.pdbx_strand_id
1 'polypeptide(L)'
;MKSLWVGLAALPPIFVFAFATFAIGAHLAAPETPAPNPGVYIAALASLAVLGSILFVLERVKTRRLKQQTVRAARRQINSP
;
A
#
# COMPACT_ATOMS: atom_id res chain seq x y z
N MET A 1 -0.39 -18.20 -3.69
CA MET A 1 -0.95 -17.59 -4.92
C MET A 1 -1.60 -16.22 -4.68
N LYS A 2 -2.58 -16.05 -3.77
CA LYS A 2 -3.26 -14.75 -3.54
C LYS A 2 -2.31 -13.57 -3.19
N SER A 3 -1.21 -13.79 -2.46
CA SER A 3 -0.26 -12.72 -2.13
C SER A 3 0.59 -12.26 -3.33
N LEU A 4 0.90 -13.16 -4.27
CA LEU A 4 1.64 -12.83 -5.49
C LEU A 4 0.80 -11.93 -6.40
N TRP A 5 -0.50 -12.20 -6.52
CA TRP A 5 -1.44 -11.36 -7.27
C TRP A 5 -1.60 -9.97 -6.66
N VAL A 6 -1.61 -9.85 -5.32
CA VAL A 6 -1.66 -8.56 -4.62
C VAL A 6 -0.36 -7.77 -4.86
N GLY A 7 0.79 -8.44 -4.83
CA GLY A 7 2.07 -7.83 -5.19
C GLY A 7 2.09 -7.33 -6.63
N LEU A 8 1.63 -8.14 -7.57
CA LEU A 8 1.56 -7.78 -8.99
C LEU A 8 0.61 -6.58 -9.23
N ALA A 9 -0.54 -6.55 -8.55
CA ALA A 9 -1.50 -5.46 -8.64
C ALA A 9 -1.01 -4.15 -7.99
N ALA A 10 -0.08 -4.24 -7.04
CA ALA A 10 0.52 -3.07 -6.39
C ALA A 10 1.68 -2.47 -7.20
N LEU A 11 2.30 -3.21 -8.13
CA LEU A 11 3.43 -2.71 -8.92
C LEU A 11 3.08 -1.46 -9.74
N PRO A 12 1.98 -1.41 -10.53
CA PRO A 12 1.65 -0.21 -11.30
C PRO A 12 1.49 1.05 -10.45
N PRO A 13 0.71 1.08 -9.36
CA PRO A 13 0.61 2.28 -8.53
C PRO A 13 1.93 2.62 -7.83
N ILE A 14 2.80 1.65 -7.48
CA ILE A 14 4.14 1.94 -6.96
C ILE A 14 4.99 2.71 -7.98
N PHE A 15 5.03 2.24 -9.23
CA PHE A 15 5.82 2.90 -10.28
C PHE A 15 5.29 4.29 -10.60
N VAL A 16 3.96 4.43 -10.72
CA VAL A 16 3.31 5.72 -10.96
C VAL A 16 3.59 6.69 -9.81
N PHE A 17 3.47 6.23 -8.56
CA PHE A 17 3.76 7.04 -7.39
C PHE A 17 5.23 7.49 -7.38
N ALA A 18 6.17 6.55 -7.54
CA ALA A 18 7.60 6.85 -7.53
C ALA A 18 7.99 7.87 -8.62
N PHE A 19 7.49 7.68 -9.85
CA PHE A 19 7.74 8.61 -10.95
C PHE A 19 7.13 10.00 -10.67
N ALA A 20 5.88 10.04 -10.23
CA ALA A 20 5.20 11.31 -9.97
C ALA A 20 5.85 12.09 -8.82
N THR A 21 6.20 11.41 -7.73
CA THR A 21 6.93 12.02 -6.62
C THR A 21 8.31 12.50 -7.04
N PHE A 22 9.02 11.75 -7.89
CA PHE A 22 10.31 12.19 -8.43
C PHE A 22 10.15 13.44 -9.30
N ALA A 23 9.19 13.46 -10.22
CA ALA A 23 8.95 14.61 -11.10
C ALA A 23 8.57 15.87 -10.31
N ILE A 24 7.71 15.73 -9.29
CA ILE A 24 7.34 16.82 -8.39
C ILE A 24 8.56 17.29 -7.59
N GLY A 25 9.32 16.37 -7.01
CA GLY A 25 10.52 16.68 -6.23
C GLY A 25 11.61 17.36 -7.06
N ALA A 26 11.82 16.92 -8.31
CA ALA A 26 12.78 17.52 -9.24
C ALA A 26 12.43 18.97 -9.55
N HIS A 27 11.15 19.27 -9.80
CA HIS A 27 10.70 20.65 -10.00
C HIS A 27 10.83 21.52 -8.75
N LEU A 28 10.61 20.95 -7.55
CA LEU A 28 10.84 21.68 -6.29
C LEU A 28 12.33 21.96 -6.03
N ALA A 29 13.23 21.08 -6.50
CA ALA A 29 14.67 21.25 -6.35
C ALA A 29 15.28 22.20 -7.38
N ALA A 30 14.72 22.26 -8.60
CA ALA A 30 15.13 23.14 -9.68
C ALA A 30 13.89 23.84 -10.27
N PRO A 31 13.41 24.93 -9.64
CA PRO A 31 12.17 25.59 -10.01
C PRO A 31 12.22 26.27 -11.38
N GLU A 32 13.41 26.46 -11.97
CA GLU A 32 13.57 26.87 -13.37
C GLU A 32 13.07 25.83 -14.39
N THR A 33 12.88 24.56 -14.00
CA THR A 33 12.33 23.54 -14.90
C THR A 33 10.82 23.74 -15.08
N PRO A 34 10.25 23.42 -16.26
CA PRO A 34 8.81 23.48 -16.46
C PRO A 34 8.07 22.65 -15.40
N ALA A 35 7.00 23.23 -14.86
CA ALA A 35 6.20 22.58 -13.84
C ALA A 35 5.63 21.25 -14.35
N PRO A 36 5.56 20.20 -13.51
CA PRO A 36 4.92 18.96 -13.86
C PRO A 36 3.46 19.22 -14.25
N ASN A 37 2.97 18.49 -15.27
CA ASN A 37 1.57 18.55 -15.67
C ASN A 37 0.66 18.28 -14.45
N PRO A 38 -0.45 19.01 -14.26
CA PRO A 38 -1.46 18.72 -13.23
C PRO A 38 -1.83 17.23 -13.11
N GLY A 39 -1.84 16.50 -14.22
CA GLY A 39 -2.07 15.04 -14.24
C GLY A 39 -1.06 14.24 -13.41
N VAL A 40 0.17 14.71 -13.24
CA VAL A 40 1.22 14.07 -12.41
C VAL A 40 0.85 14.16 -10.92
N TYR A 41 0.33 15.31 -10.47
CA TYR A 41 -0.14 15.48 -9.10
C TYR A 41 -1.36 14.61 -8.81
N ILE A 42 -2.31 14.55 -9.75
CA ILE A 42 -3.49 13.68 -9.65
C ILE A 42 -3.05 12.20 -9.59
N ALA A 43 -2.12 11.80 -10.45
CA ALA A 43 -1.56 10.44 -10.47
C ALA A 43 -0.85 10.10 -9.16
N ALA A 44 -0.09 11.03 -8.57
CA ALA A 44 0.53 10.86 -7.26
C ALA A 44 -0.51 10.63 -6.15
N LEU A 45 -1.55 11.45 -6.10
CA LEU A 45 -2.62 11.31 -5.10
C LEU A 45 -3.41 10.00 -5.27
N ALA A 46 -3.78 9.67 -6.50
CA ALA A 46 -4.52 8.45 -6.80
C ALA A 46 -3.71 7.20 -6.47
N SER A 47 -2.43 7.15 -6.84
CA SER A 47 -1.55 6.03 -6.52
C SER A 47 -1.29 5.91 -5.02
N LEU A 48 -1.12 7.02 -4.30
CA LEU A 48 -1.04 7.03 -2.84
C LEU A 48 -2.30 6.44 -2.20
N ALA A 49 -3.48 6.85 -2.64
CA ALA A 49 -4.75 6.35 -2.12
C ALA A 49 -4.91 4.85 -2.36
N VAL A 50 -4.56 4.37 -3.56
CA VAL A 50 -4.58 2.94 -3.91
C VAL A 50 -3.62 2.17 -3.00
N LEU A 51 -2.37 2.61 -2.86
CA LEU A 51 -1.39 1.93 -2.00
C LEU A 51 -1.83 1.91 -0.54
N GLY A 52 -2.36 3.03 -0.03
CA GLY A 52 -2.93 3.13 1.31
C GLY A 52 -4.07 2.14 1.53
N SER A 53 -4.98 2.00 0.56
CA SER A 53 -6.08 1.04 0.63
C SER A 53 -5.60 -0.43 0.65
N ILE A 54 -4.57 -0.76 -0.14
CA ILE A 54 -3.98 -2.10 -0.17
C ILE A 54 -3.37 -2.43 1.19
N LEU A 55 -2.58 -1.51 1.76
CA LEU A 55 -1.98 -1.66 3.08
C LEU A 55 -3.04 -1.84 4.16
N PHE A 56 -4.08 -1.00 4.15
CA PHE A 56 -5.18 -1.08 5.10
C PHE A 56 -5.91 -2.43 5.05
N VAL A 57 -6.18 -2.94 3.84
CA VAL A 57 -6.82 -4.26 3.67
C VAL A 57 -5.90 -5.37 4.17
N LEU A 58 -4.61 -5.33 3.84
CA LEU A 58 -3.64 -6.33 4.29
C LEU A 58 -3.53 -6.35 5.83
N GLU A 59 -3.48 -5.18 6.46
CA GLU A 59 -3.43 -5.05 7.91
C GLU A 59 -4.71 -5.59 8.55
N ARG A 60 -5.88 -5.23 8.02
CA ARG A 60 -7.17 -5.74 8.51
C ARG A 60 -7.24 -7.27 8.42
N VAL A 61 -6.75 -7.86 7.33
CA VAL A 61 -6.69 -9.32 7.16
C VAL A 61 -5.71 -9.96 8.15
N LYS A 62 -4.53 -9.38 8.35
CA LYS A 62 -3.54 -9.86 9.33
C LYS A 62 -4.12 -9.84 10.74
N THR A 63 -4.73 -8.74 11.16
CA THR A 63 -5.34 -8.60 12.49
C THR A 63 -6.48 -9.60 12.70
N ARG A 64 -7.31 -9.84 11.68
CA ARG A 64 -8.35 -10.88 11.75
C ARG A 64 -7.75 -12.28 11.92
N ARG A 65 -6.68 -12.60 11.18
CA ARG A 65 -5.99 -13.89 11.31
C ARG A 65 -5.36 -14.09 12.68
N LEU A 66 -4.71 -13.06 13.21
CA LEU A 66 -4.12 -13.09 14.56
C LEU A 66 -5.19 -13.33 15.62
N LYS A 67 -6.34 -12.63 15.55
CA LYS A 67 -7.46 -12.86 16.46
C LYS A 67 -8.00 -14.30 16.38
N GLN A 68 -8.09 -14.87 15.19
CA GLN A 68 -8.52 -16.27 15.03
C GLN A 68 -7.49 -17.26 15.58
N GLN A 69 -6.19 -16.98 15.42
CA GLN A 69 -5.12 -17.80 15.98
C GLN A 69 -5.10 -17.77 17.50
N THR A 70 -5.25 -16.59 18.11
CA THR A 70 -5.31 -16.46 19.58
C THR A 70 -6.52 -17.17 20.16
N VAL A 71 -7.71 -17.05 19.54
CA VAL A 71 -8.91 -17.78 19.98
C VAL A 71 -8.72 -19.30 19.87
N ARG A 72 -8.09 -19.79 18.79
CA ARG A 72 -7.77 -21.21 18.64
C ARG A 72 -6.74 -21.70 19.66
N ALA A 73 -5.72 -20.89 19.95
CA ALA A 73 -4.71 -21.20 20.96
C ALA A 73 -5.33 -21.26 22.36
N ALA A 74 -6.17 -20.29 22.72
CA ALA A 74 -6.90 -20.29 23.99
C ALA A 74 -7.81 -21.51 24.14
N ARG A 75 -8.54 -21.89 23.07
CA ARG A 75 -9.34 -23.13 23.07
C ARG A 75 -8.51 -24.41 23.25
N ARG A 76 -7.26 -24.43 22.78
CA ARG A 76 -6.36 -25.59 22.98
C ARG A 76 -5.87 -25.69 24.42
N GLN A 77 -5.59 -24.58 25.08
CA GLN A 77 -5.22 -24.56 26.51
C GLN A 77 -6.37 -24.97 27.43
N ILE A 78 -7.62 -24.68 27.07
CA ILE A 78 -8.79 -25.07 27.87
C ILE A 78 -9.11 -26.56 27.69
N ASN A 79 -8.78 -27.15 26.54
CA ASN A 79 -9.03 -28.56 26.22
C ASN A 79 -7.79 -29.46 26.42
N SER A 80 -6.68 -28.93 26.94
CA SER A 80 -5.55 -29.75 27.40
C SER A 80 -5.82 -30.18 28.85
N PRO A 81 -5.81 -31.48 29.15
CA PRO A 81 -6.12 -32.03 30.47
C PRO A 81 -5.13 -31.57 31.55
#